data_AF-A0A7V1MRW9-F1
#
_entry.id   AF-A0A7V1MRW9-F1
#
_cell.length_a   1.000
_cell.length_b   1.000
_cell.length_c   1.000
_cell.angle_alpha   90.00
_cell.angle_beta   90.00
_cell.angle_gamma   90.00
#
_symmetry.space_group_name_H-M   'P 1'
#
loop_
_entity.id
_entity.type
_entity.pdbx_description
1 polymer ?
#
loop_
_entity_poly.entity_id
_entity_poly.type
_entity_poly.pdbx_seq_one_letter_code
_entity_poly.pdbx_strand_id
1 'polypeptide(L)'
;MTEQERPYEVSGAGEERPPLGPLSRIFGIIVSPTETFADIARHPSWAFILIVTIALSSASIFLLQFRVPNFEARYKEFIRQQIEETLEKQGAAKPPQEALDRQVEMQARFFRFFVLLPVAVIPIVALFLAGVFFLGLLLLQAETTFKKTFSVVSWSYGVTSSVGALLGILVLSLRDPELLDPTNPESWVVTNLGAMLGLSPERTHPALFA
;
A
#
# COMPACT_ATOMS: atom_id res chain seq x y z
N MET A 1 62.53 -9.16 -31.22
CA MET A 1 61.20 -8.58 -30.97
C MET A 1 60.22 -9.39 -31.80
N THR A 2 59.51 -10.31 -31.16
CA THR A 2 58.37 -11.00 -31.77
C THR A 2 57.44 -11.29 -30.60
N GLU A 3 56.31 -10.58 -30.60
CA GLU A 3 55.31 -10.59 -29.54
C GLU A 3 54.77 -12.01 -29.31
N GLN A 4 54.89 -12.46 -28.06
CA GLN A 4 54.21 -13.64 -27.56
C GLN A 4 52.76 -13.24 -27.32
N GLU A 5 51.87 -13.60 -28.24
CA GLU A 5 50.42 -13.45 -28.08
C GLU A 5 50.01 -14.16 -26.78
N ARG A 6 49.70 -13.38 -25.74
CA ARG A 6 49.03 -13.91 -24.55
C ARG A 6 47.62 -14.28 -24.99
N PRO A 7 47.15 -15.52 -24.75
CA PRO A 7 45.75 -15.82 -24.88
C PRO A 7 44.97 -14.84 -24.01
N TYR A 8 44.01 -14.13 -24.60
CA TYR A 8 42.97 -13.48 -23.81
C TYR A 8 42.23 -14.60 -23.07
N GLU A 9 42.61 -14.84 -21.81
CA GLU A 9 41.75 -15.56 -20.90
C GLU A 9 40.41 -14.82 -20.91
N VAL A 10 39.39 -15.49 -21.43
CA VAL A 10 38.00 -15.09 -21.28
C VAL A 10 37.66 -15.28 -19.80
N SER A 11 38.18 -14.40 -18.95
CA SER A 11 37.82 -14.29 -17.54
C SER A 11 36.44 -13.65 -17.49
N GLY A 12 35.41 -14.49 -17.48
CA GLY A 12 34.04 -14.03 -17.28
C GLY A 12 33.00 -14.86 -18.02
N ALA A 13 33.07 -16.19 -17.95
CA ALA A 13 31.82 -16.95 -17.90
C ALA A 13 31.09 -16.42 -16.66
N GLY A 14 30.10 -15.55 -16.88
CA GLY A 14 29.39 -14.86 -15.81
C GLY A 14 28.87 -15.89 -14.83
N GLU A 15 29.45 -15.92 -13.63
CA GLU A 15 28.86 -16.63 -12.51
C GLU A 15 27.43 -16.09 -12.36
N GLU A 16 26.44 -16.91 -12.71
CA GLU A 16 25.05 -16.63 -12.38
C GLU A 16 24.99 -16.49 -10.87
N ARG A 17 24.99 -15.24 -10.39
CA ARG A 17 24.87 -14.95 -8.97
C ARG A 17 23.60 -15.63 -8.48
N PRO A 18 23.67 -16.44 -7.41
CA PRO A 18 22.51 -17.15 -6.92
C PRO A 18 21.38 -16.15 -6.62
N PRO A 19 20.12 -16.54 -6.87
CA PRO A 19 18.98 -15.64 -6.67
C PRO A 19 18.96 -15.14 -5.22
N LEU A 20 18.73 -13.84 -5.04
CA LEU A 20 18.61 -13.29 -3.69
C LEU A 20 17.41 -13.93 -2.96
N GLY A 21 17.63 -14.28 -1.69
CA GLY A 21 16.55 -14.76 -0.83
C GLY A 21 15.45 -13.71 -0.64
N PRO A 22 14.21 -14.10 -0.33
CA PRO A 22 13.10 -13.15 -0.22
C PRO A 22 13.32 -12.05 0.84
N LEU A 23 13.91 -12.39 1.99
CA LEU A 23 14.24 -11.39 3.01
C LEU A 23 15.36 -10.44 2.57
N SER A 24 16.37 -10.97 1.86
CA SER A 24 17.45 -10.16 1.28
C SER A 24 16.92 -9.19 0.24
N ARG A 25 15.88 -9.55 -0.52
CA ARG A 25 15.20 -8.66 -1.46
C ARG A 25 14.45 -7.52 -0.78
N ILE A 26 13.81 -7.75 0.37
CA ILE A 26 13.14 -6.67 1.12
C ILE A 26 14.16 -5.60 1.52
N PHE A 27 15.28 -6.01 2.14
CA PHE A 27 16.33 -5.09 2.54
C PHE A 27 17.04 -4.47 1.34
N GLY A 28 17.32 -5.28 0.33
CA GLY A 28 17.97 -4.87 -0.91
C GLY A 28 17.18 -3.82 -1.68
N ILE A 29 15.85 -3.87 -1.71
CA ILE A 29 15.04 -2.82 -2.37
C ILE A 29 15.24 -1.45 -1.71
N ILE A 30 15.55 -1.39 -0.41
CA ILE A 30 15.76 -0.14 0.32
C ILE A 30 17.20 0.36 0.18
N VAL A 31 18.18 -0.56 0.24
CA VAL A 31 19.61 -0.20 0.32
C VAL A 31 20.35 -0.30 -1.01
N SER A 32 19.96 -1.24 -1.87
CA SER A 32 20.58 -1.55 -3.16
C SER A 32 19.51 -1.83 -4.22
N PRO A 33 18.65 -0.85 -4.53
CA PRO A 33 17.45 -1.06 -5.35
C PRO A 33 17.79 -1.55 -6.75
N THR A 34 18.81 -0.97 -7.39
CA THR A 34 19.22 -1.31 -8.75
C THR A 34 19.58 -2.80 -8.87
N GLU A 35 20.46 -3.28 -7.99
CA GLU A 35 20.91 -4.66 -7.96
C GLU A 35 19.76 -5.62 -7.65
N THR A 36 18.89 -5.22 -6.73
CA THR A 36 17.77 -6.06 -6.28
C THR A 36 16.68 -6.18 -7.33
N PHE A 37 16.32 -5.09 -8.01
CA PHE A 37 15.36 -5.15 -9.12
C PHE A 37 15.93 -5.89 -10.33
N ALA A 38 17.24 -5.78 -10.60
CA ALA A 38 17.89 -6.59 -11.62
C ALA A 38 17.85 -8.10 -11.27
N ASP A 39 18.01 -8.46 -9.99
CA ASP A 39 17.84 -9.84 -9.52
C ASP A 39 16.38 -10.32 -9.65
N ILE A 40 15.40 -9.49 -9.29
CA ILE A 40 13.97 -9.80 -9.44
C ILE A 40 13.60 -9.98 -10.92
N ALA A 41 14.16 -9.18 -11.82
CA ALA A 41 13.92 -9.30 -13.26
C ALA A 41 14.54 -10.58 -13.85
N ARG A 42 15.70 -11.02 -13.33
CA ARG A 42 16.35 -12.30 -13.69
C ARG A 42 15.62 -13.51 -13.12
N HIS A 43 15.12 -13.40 -11.88
CA HIS A 43 14.42 -14.48 -11.17
C HIS A 43 13.04 -14.00 -10.67
N PRO A 44 12.04 -13.92 -11.59
CA PRO A 44 10.72 -13.34 -11.29
C PRO A 44 9.96 -14.14 -10.23
N SER A 45 9.64 -13.48 -9.13
CA SER A 45 8.81 -14.00 -8.04
C SER A 45 7.93 -12.88 -7.50
N TRP A 46 6.74 -13.19 -6.99
CA TRP A 46 5.77 -12.19 -6.55
C TRP A 46 4.96 -12.66 -5.34
N ALA A 47 4.68 -13.96 -5.25
CA ALA A 47 3.75 -14.51 -4.26
C ALA A 47 4.17 -14.19 -2.82
N PHE A 48 5.45 -14.40 -2.49
CA PHE A 48 5.96 -14.15 -1.14
C PHE A 48 5.68 -12.72 -0.66
N ILE A 49 6.07 -11.71 -1.45
CA ILE A 49 5.94 -10.32 -1.03
C ILE A 49 4.47 -9.88 -0.96
N LEU A 50 3.61 -10.37 -1.86
CA LEU A 50 2.17 -10.08 -1.77
C LEU A 50 1.54 -10.72 -0.53
N ILE A 51 1.89 -11.96 -0.20
CA ILE A 51 1.40 -12.64 1.02
C ILE A 51 1.82 -11.87 2.27
N VAL A 52 3.09 -11.45 2.35
CA VAL A 52 3.58 -10.63 3.47
C VAL A 52 2.81 -9.30 3.56
N THR A 53 2.60 -8.63 2.42
CA THR A 53 1.89 -7.34 2.38
C THR A 53 0.43 -7.48 2.80
N ILE A 54 -0.25 -8.55 2.36
CA ILE A 54 -1.62 -8.89 2.77
C ILE A 54 -1.67 -9.15 4.27
N ALA A 55 -0.77 -10.00 4.78
CA ALA A 55 -0.74 -10.34 6.20
C ALA A 55 -0.52 -9.11 7.08
N LEU A 56 0.44 -8.24 6.74
CA LEU A 56 0.71 -7.02 7.49
C LEU A 56 -0.44 -6.00 7.41
N SER A 57 -1.01 -5.79 6.22
CA SER A 57 -2.15 -4.88 6.03
C SER A 57 -3.37 -5.37 6.81
N SER A 58 -3.68 -6.67 6.74
CA SER A 58 -4.78 -7.28 7.50
C SER A 58 -4.52 -7.20 9.01
N ALA A 59 -3.29 -7.44 9.47
CA ALA A 59 -2.92 -7.28 10.86
C ALA A 59 -3.10 -5.83 11.35
N SER A 60 -2.75 -4.84 10.52
CA SER A 60 -2.97 -3.42 10.85
C SER A 60 -4.46 -3.08 10.99
N ILE A 61 -5.32 -3.58 10.09
CA ILE A 61 -6.78 -3.38 10.19
C ILE A 61 -7.35 -4.09 11.41
N PHE A 62 -6.91 -5.32 11.68
CA PHE A 62 -7.33 -6.06 12.86
C PHE A 62 -6.94 -5.32 14.15
N LEU A 63 -5.72 -4.80 14.21
CA LEU A 63 -5.25 -4.01 15.35
C LEU A 63 -6.10 -2.76 15.51
N LEU A 64 -6.39 -2.01 14.44
CA LEU A 64 -7.29 -0.87 14.48
C LEU A 64 -8.66 -1.23 15.07
N GLN A 65 -9.25 -2.36 14.62
CA GLN A 65 -10.54 -2.85 15.12
C GLN A 65 -10.53 -3.19 16.60
N PHE A 66 -9.43 -3.80 17.07
CA PHE A 66 -9.29 -4.18 18.46
C PHE A 66 -9.00 -2.99 19.39
N ARG A 67 -8.24 -2.01 18.88
CA ARG A 67 -7.70 -0.91 19.67
C ARG A 67 -8.69 0.24 19.79
N VAL A 68 -9.40 0.58 18.71
CA VAL A 68 -10.29 1.75 18.69
C VAL A 68 -11.63 1.42 19.35
N PRO A 69 -12.01 2.13 20.43
CA PRO A 69 -13.29 1.90 21.10
C PRO A 69 -14.46 2.29 20.19
N ASN A 70 -15.55 1.53 20.28
CA ASN A 70 -16.78 1.77 19.53
C ASN A 70 -16.57 1.88 18.00
N PHE A 71 -15.57 1.18 17.46
CA PHE A 71 -15.20 1.32 16.06
C PHE A 71 -16.38 1.04 15.10
N GLU A 72 -17.21 0.04 15.40
CA GLU A 72 -18.41 -0.25 14.60
C GLU A 72 -19.39 0.93 14.59
N ALA A 73 -19.63 1.58 15.74
CA ALA A 73 -20.53 2.73 15.82
C ALA A 73 -19.99 3.93 15.05
N ARG A 74 -18.69 4.21 15.17
CA ARG A 74 -18.00 5.27 14.41
C ARG A 74 -18.06 5.01 12.90
N TYR A 75 -17.91 3.75 12.50
CA TYR A 75 -18.03 3.34 11.11
C TYR A 75 -19.46 3.49 10.56
N LYS A 76 -20.49 3.15 11.35
CA LYS A 76 -21.90 3.39 10.99
C LYS A 76 -22.19 4.87 10.78
N GLU A 77 -21.67 5.71 11.65
CA GLU A 77 -21.83 7.16 11.53
C GLU A 77 -21.13 7.71 10.30
N PHE A 78 -19.94 7.22 9.98
CA PHE A 78 -19.26 7.56 8.73
C PHE A 78 -20.05 7.16 7.49
N ILE A 79 -20.61 5.94 7.45
CA ILE A 79 -21.47 5.52 6.32
C ILE A 79 -22.67 6.47 6.20
N ARG A 80 -23.32 6.82 7.32
CA ARG A 80 -24.45 7.75 7.33
C ARG A 80 -24.05 9.09 6.72
N GLN A 81 -22.94 9.67 7.17
CA GLN A 81 -22.41 10.93 6.64
C GLN A 81 -22.10 10.84 5.15
N GLN A 82 -21.47 9.77 4.69
CA GLN A 82 -21.17 9.56 3.26
C GLN A 82 -22.44 9.47 2.40
N ILE A 83 -23.50 8.81 2.90
CA ILE A 83 -24.79 8.75 2.20
C ILE A 83 -25.42 10.14 2.13
N GLU A 84 -25.46 10.86 3.25
CA GLU A 84 -26.03 12.21 3.31
C GLU A 84 -25.27 13.20 2.41
N GLU A 85 -23.95 13.21 2.44
CA GLU A 85 -23.12 14.03 1.55
C GLU A 85 -23.37 13.72 0.07
N THR A 86 -23.53 12.44 -0.27
CA THR A 86 -23.80 12.02 -1.65
C THR A 86 -25.15 12.54 -2.12
N LEU A 87 -26.18 12.47 -1.27
CA LEU A 87 -27.52 12.97 -1.57
C LEU A 87 -27.53 14.49 -1.72
N GLU A 88 -26.82 15.19 -0.84
CA GLU A 88 -26.69 16.65 -0.91
C GLU A 88 -25.98 17.09 -2.21
N LYS A 89 -24.88 16.42 -2.59
CA LYS A 89 -24.17 16.67 -3.86
C LYS A 89 -25.05 16.40 -5.09
N GLN A 90 -25.98 15.45 -4.99
CA GLN A 90 -26.91 15.11 -6.06
C GLN A 90 -28.19 15.97 -6.04
N GLY A 91 -28.37 16.85 -5.06
CA GLY A 91 -29.60 17.64 -4.87
C GLY A 91 -30.82 16.76 -4.58
N ALA A 92 -30.61 15.54 -4.10
CA ALA A 92 -31.67 14.58 -3.83
C ALA A 92 -32.33 14.87 -2.47
N ALA A 93 -33.63 14.57 -2.35
CA ALA A 93 -34.34 14.67 -1.08
C ALA A 93 -33.78 13.66 -0.06
N LYS A 94 -33.61 14.09 1.20
CA LYS A 94 -33.16 13.19 2.27
C LYS A 94 -34.18 12.04 2.42
N PRO A 95 -33.75 10.77 2.39
CA PRO A 95 -34.64 9.64 2.56
C PRO A 95 -35.26 9.64 3.98
N PRO A 96 -36.38 8.94 4.20
CA PRO A 96 -36.90 8.70 5.54
C PRO A 96 -35.83 8.09 6.45
N GLN A 97 -35.80 8.47 7.73
CA GLN A 97 -34.78 8.00 8.69
C GLN A 97 -34.69 6.46 8.74
N GLU A 98 -35.82 5.77 8.72
CA GLU A 98 -35.86 4.30 8.70
C GLU A 98 -35.23 3.68 7.45
N ALA A 99 -35.26 4.37 6.31
CA ALA A 99 -34.64 3.91 5.08
C ALA A 99 -33.12 4.14 5.13
N LEU A 100 -32.69 5.27 5.70
CA LEU A 100 -31.28 5.58 5.93
C LEU A 100 -30.64 4.57 6.90
N ASP A 101 -31.27 4.32 8.05
CA ASP A 101 -30.76 3.38 9.05
C ASP A 101 -30.68 1.95 8.51
N ARG A 102 -31.64 1.53 7.70
CA ARG A 102 -31.59 0.24 7.01
C ARG A 102 -30.40 0.14 6.05
N GLN A 103 -30.10 1.20 5.30
CA GLN A 103 -28.94 1.22 4.41
C GLN A 103 -27.63 1.19 5.18
N VAL A 104 -27.51 1.96 6.26
CA VAL A 104 -26.34 1.97 7.13
C VAL A 104 -26.11 0.59 7.74
N GLU A 105 -27.14 -0.04 8.29
CA GLU A 105 -27.04 -1.37 8.90
C GLU A 105 -26.66 -2.45 7.87
N MET A 106 -27.19 -2.36 6.65
CA MET A 106 -26.85 -3.28 5.57
C MET A 106 -25.35 -3.17 5.19
N GLN A 107 -24.79 -1.96 5.12
CA GLN A 107 -23.38 -1.76 4.86
C GLN A 107 -22.51 -2.18 6.05
N ALA A 108 -22.95 -1.89 7.27
CA ALA A 108 -22.25 -2.25 8.49
C ALA A 108 -22.16 -3.77 8.72
N ARG A 109 -23.04 -4.59 8.13
CA ARG A 109 -22.88 -6.06 8.16
C ARG A 109 -21.56 -6.53 7.57
N PHE A 110 -20.99 -5.78 6.62
CA PHE A 110 -19.70 -6.11 6.03
C PHE A 110 -18.51 -5.69 6.90
N PHE A 111 -18.74 -4.93 7.98
CA PHE A 111 -17.71 -4.45 8.90
C PHE A 111 -16.77 -5.55 9.40
N ARG A 112 -17.32 -6.72 9.74
CA ARG A 112 -16.54 -7.87 10.24
C ARG A 112 -15.59 -8.45 9.20
N PHE A 113 -15.85 -8.22 7.92
CA PHE A 113 -15.03 -8.71 6.81
C PHE A 113 -13.97 -7.69 6.36
N PHE A 114 -13.90 -6.49 6.97
CA PHE A 114 -12.90 -5.48 6.61
C PHE A 114 -11.46 -5.99 6.73
N VAL A 115 -11.18 -6.86 7.70
CA VAL A 115 -9.86 -7.49 7.86
C VAL A 115 -9.44 -8.31 6.64
N LEU A 116 -10.41 -8.81 5.85
CA LEU A 116 -10.17 -9.57 4.62
C LEU A 116 -10.06 -8.68 3.37
N LEU A 117 -10.35 -7.38 3.48
CA LEU A 117 -10.28 -6.45 2.34
C LEU A 117 -8.89 -6.46 1.65
N PRO A 118 -7.75 -6.48 2.36
CA PRO A 118 -6.43 -6.53 1.72
C PRO A 118 -6.24 -7.78 0.85
N VAL A 119 -6.86 -8.91 1.21
CA VAL A 119 -6.76 -10.17 0.44
C VAL A 119 -7.29 -10.00 -0.98
N ALA A 120 -8.35 -9.21 -1.16
CA ALA A 120 -8.93 -8.93 -2.48
C ALA A 120 -8.25 -7.73 -3.15
N VAL A 121 -8.06 -6.62 -2.42
CA VAL A 121 -7.62 -5.35 -3.01
C VAL A 121 -6.16 -5.39 -3.45
N ILE A 122 -5.25 -5.95 -2.64
CA ILE A 122 -3.81 -5.93 -2.95
C ILE A 122 -3.50 -6.66 -4.28
N PRO A 123 -3.98 -7.89 -4.53
CA PRO A 123 -3.75 -8.55 -5.81
C PRO A 123 -4.35 -7.80 -7.00
N ILE A 124 -5.56 -7.23 -6.85
CA ILE A 124 -6.23 -6.46 -7.91
C ILE A 124 -5.40 -5.22 -8.27
N VAL A 125 -4.95 -4.46 -7.27
CA VAL A 125 -4.11 -3.26 -7.48
C VAL A 125 -2.78 -3.65 -8.12
N ALA A 126 -2.11 -4.69 -7.63
CA ALA A 126 -0.84 -5.16 -8.20
C ALA A 126 -1.00 -5.61 -9.66
N LEU A 127 -2.07 -6.34 -9.99
CA LEU A 127 -2.38 -6.76 -11.35
C LEU A 127 -2.70 -5.58 -12.26
N PHE A 128 -3.51 -4.63 -11.78
CA PHE A 128 -3.86 -3.42 -12.52
C PHE A 128 -2.62 -2.60 -12.85
N LEU A 129 -1.80 -2.29 -11.85
CA LEU A 129 -0.56 -1.54 -12.03
C LEU A 129 0.40 -2.26 -12.98
N ALA A 130 0.57 -3.57 -12.82
CA ALA A 130 1.41 -4.35 -13.72
C ALA A 130 0.88 -4.36 -15.16
N GLY A 131 -0.44 -4.39 -15.35
CA GLY A 131 -1.07 -4.27 -16.66
C GLY A 131 -0.75 -2.93 -17.32
N VAL A 132 -0.91 -1.83 -16.58
CA VAL A 132 -0.61 -0.47 -17.05
C VAL A 132 0.88 -0.34 -17.41
N PHE A 133 1.79 -0.76 -16.53
CA PHE A 133 3.23 -0.71 -16.78
C PHE A 133 3.65 -1.62 -17.93
N PHE A 134 3.08 -2.82 -18.04
CA PHE A 134 3.40 -3.74 -19.12
C PHE A 134 2.95 -3.18 -20.46
N LEU A 135 1.75 -2.59 -20.54
CA LEU A 135 1.30 -1.91 -21.76
C LEU A 135 2.22 -0.75 -22.14
N GLY A 136 2.63 0.07 -21.17
CA GLY A 136 3.62 1.14 -21.41
C GLY A 136 4.96 0.61 -21.94
N LEU A 137 5.48 -0.47 -21.36
CA LEU A 137 6.72 -1.10 -21.80
C LEU A 137 6.60 -1.70 -23.20
N LEU A 138 5.45 -2.28 -23.56
CA LEU A 138 5.18 -2.77 -24.91
C LEU A 138 5.15 -1.62 -25.94
N LEU A 139 4.54 -0.49 -25.60
CA LEU A 139 4.51 0.70 -26.48
C LEU A 139 5.91 1.27 -26.71
N LEU A 140 6.80 1.14 -25.73
CA LEU A 140 8.22 1.51 -25.81
C LEU A 140 9.10 0.43 -26.46
N GLN A 141 8.49 -0.64 -27.00
CA GLN A 141 9.19 -1.78 -27.62
C GLN A 141 10.20 -2.46 -26.69
N ALA A 142 9.99 -2.41 -25.38
CA ALA A 142 10.86 -3.06 -24.41
C ALA A 142 10.70 -4.59 -24.44
N GLU A 143 11.82 -5.32 -24.47
CA GLU A 143 11.83 -6.78 -24.41
C GLU A 143 11.59 -7.28 -22.99
N THR A 144 10.32 -7.45 -22.61
CA THR A 144 9.92 -7.95 -21.30
C THR A 144 8.73 -8.91 -21.38
N THR A 145 8.40 -9.55 -20.26
CA THR A 145 7.20 -10.39 -20.12
C THR A 145 6.32 -9.84 -19.03
N PHE A 146 5.01 -10.11 -19.10
CA PHE A 146 4.07 -9.70 -18.05
C PHE A 146 4.51 -10.23 -16.67
N LYS A 147 5.03 -11.47 -16.59
CA LYS A 147 5.53 -12.06 -15.33
C LYS A 147 6.68 -11.25 -14.73
N LYS A 148 7.62 -10.76 -15.55
CA LYS A 148 8.73 -9.90 -15.08
C LYS A 148 8.19 -8.58 -14.56
N THR A 149 7.35 -7.90 -15.33
CA THR A 149 6.74 -6.62 -14.93
C THR A 149 5.89 -6.77 -13.66
N PHE A 150 5.05 -7.80 -13.58
CA PHE A 150 4.24 -8.09 -12.40
C PHE A 150 5.08 -8.39 -11.16
N SER A 151 6.21 -9.08 -11.32
CA SER A 151 7.14 -9.33 -10.21
C SER A 151 7.77 -8.04 -9.70
N VAL A 152 8.26 -7.18 -10.60
CA VAL A 152 8.81 -5.87 -10.23
C VAL A 152 7.76 -5.02 -9.52
N VAL A 153 6.55 -4.90 -10.09
CA VAL A 153 5.45 -4.15 -9.48
C VAL A 153 5.08 -4.70 -8.10
N SER A 154 4.96 -6.03 -7.96
CA SER A 154 4.61 -6.67 -6.68
C SER A 154 5.64 -6.40 -5.59
N TRP A 155 6.94 -6.41 -5.94
CA TRP A 155 8.01 -6.11 -4.99
C TRP A 155 8.08 -4.62 -4.66
N SER A 156 7.95 -3.72 -5.63
CA SER A 156 7.93 -2.27 -5.40
C SER A 156 6.74 -1.84 -4.54
N TYR A 157 5.54 -2.29 -4.91
CA TYR A 157 4.32 -2.01 -4.16
C TYR A 157 4.36 -2.69 -2.79
N GLY A 158 4.67 -3.98 -2.75
CA GLY A 158 4.61 -4.78 -1.54
C GLY A 158 5.60 -4.36 -0.46
N VAL A 159 6.85 -4.03 -0.82
CA VAL A 159 7.82 -3.52 0.17
C VAL A 159 7.37 -2.18 0.73
N THR A 160 6.98 -1.24 -0.13
CA THR A 160 6.52 0.10 0.29
C THR A 160 5.28 0.01 1.20
N SER A 161 4.27 -0.76 0.78
CA SER A 161 3.06 -0.97 1.57
C SER A 161 3.32 -1.73 2.87
N SER A 162 4.24 -2.70 2.88
CA SER A 162 4.63 -3.43 4.10
C SER A 162 5.29 -2.50 5.12
N VAL A 163 6.19 -1.62 4.68
CA VAL A 163 6.79 -0.60 5.55
C VAL A 163 5.71 0.33 6.11
N GLY A 164 4.79 0.81 5.27
CA GLY A 164 3.66 1.63 5.69
C GLY A 164 2.76 0.92 6.72
N ALA A 165 2.42 -0.35 6.50
CA ALA A 165 1.62 -1.15 7.42
C ALA A 165 2.33 -1.37 8.77
N LEU A 166 3.65 -1.61 8.77
CA LEU A 166 4.44 -1.73 10.00
C LEU A 166 4.45 -0.42 10.79
N LEU A 167 4.64 0.72 10.11
CA LEU A 167 4.55 2.03 10.74
C LEU A 167 3.14 2.31 11.28
N GLY A 168 2.10 1.93 10.52
CA GLY A 168 0.71 2.01 10.96
C GLY A 168 0.46 1.20 12.22
N ILE A 169 0.92 -0.05 12.27
CA ILE A 169 0.86 -0.91 13.46
C ILE A 169 1.58 -0.26 14.65
N LEU A 170 2.77 0.31 14.44
CA LEU A 170 3.52 1.00 15.49
C LEU A 170 2.74 2.20 16.03
N VAL A 171 2.21 3.06 15.16
CA VAL A 171 1.39 4.23 15.53
C VAL A 171 0.15 3.77 16.30
N LEU A 172 -0.56 2.76 15.80
CA LEU A 172 -1.74 2.17 16.44
C LEU A 172 -1.43 1.51 17.78
N SER A 173 -0.18 1.13 18.03
CA SER A 173 0.23 0.57 19.32
C SER A 173 0.62 1.64 20.33
N LEU A 174 1.18 2.76 19.88
CA LEU A 174 1.74 3.81 20.74
C LEU A 174 0.78 4.96 21.05
N ARG A 175 -0.13 5.32 20.14
CA ARG A 175 -1.06 6.48 20.32
C ARG A 175 -2.13 6.20 21.35
N ASP A 176 -2.84 7.19 21.86
CA ASP A 176 -4.06 6.92 22.65
C ASP A 176 -5.19 6.44 21.72
N PRO A 177 -5.90 5.33 22.03
CA PRO A 177 -7.02 4.86 21.22
C PRO A 177 -8.13 5.88 20.98
N GLU A 178 -8.37 6.80 21.91
CA GLU A 178 -9.44 7.79 21.80
C GLU A 178 -9.14 8.85 20.73
N LEU A 179 -7.84 9.09 20.46
CA LEU A 179 -7.37 10.06 19.46
C LEU A 179 -7.27 9.48 18.05
N LEU A 180 -7.48 8.17 17.89
CA LEU A 180 -7.44 7.52 16.58
C LEU A 180 -8.78 7.72 15.89
N ASP A 181 -8.78 8.44 14.77
CA ASP A 181 -9.96 8.56 13.92
C ASP A 181 -9.94 7.53 12.78
N PRO A 182 -10.72 6.45 12.87
CA PRO A 182 -10.60 5.35 11.91
C PRO A 182 -11.11 5.70 10.51
N THR A 183 -11.83 6.81 10.39
CA THR A 183 -12.36 7.36 9.14
C THR A 183 -11.42 8.37 8.50
N ASN A 184 -10.44 8.84 9.26
CA ASN A 184 -9.40 9.74 8.80
C ASN A 184 -7.99 9.27 9.25
N PRO A 185 -7.40 8.28 8.56
CA PRO A 185 -6.11 7.72 8.94
C PRO A 185 -4.93 8.70 8.89
N GLU A 186 -4.98 9.74 8.05
CA GLU A 186 -3.89 10.71 7.92
C GLU A 186 -3.78 11.62 9.16
N SER A 187 -4.85 11.73 9.95
CA SER A 187 -4.82 12.44 11.24
C SER A 187 -3.99 11.73 12.33
N TRP A 188 -3.64 10.45 12.16
CA TRP A 188 -2.98 9.66 13.21
C TRP A 188 -1.52 10.08 13.42
N VAL A 189 -0.89 10.61 12.38
CA VAL A 189 0.50 11.09 12.41
C VAL A 189 0.52 12.52 11.89
N VAL A 190 0.94 13.45 12.72
CA VAL A 190 1.17 14.83 12.29
C VAL A 190 2.43 14.87 11.45
N THR A 191 2.28 14.94 10.13
CA THR A 191 3.40 15.02 9.17
C THR A 191 3.48 16.35 8.43
N ASN A 192 2.56 17.28 8.70
CA ASN A 192 2.54 18.60 8.07
C ASN A 192 3.09 19.70 9.00
N LEU A 193 3.72 20.70 8.37
CA LEU A 193 4.41 21.80 9.05
C LEU A 193 3.45 22.64 9.91
N GLY A 194 2.22 22.85 9.45
CA GLY A 194 1.22 23.63 10.18
C GLY A 194 0.90 23.05 11.54
N ALA A 195 0.63 21.74 11.60
CA ALA A 195 0.35 21.06 12.85
C ALA A 195 1.62 20.85 13.70
N MET A 196 2.82 20.72 13.11
CA MET A 196 4.09 20.69 13.87
C MET A 196 4.41 22.04 14.55
N LEU A 197 4.01 23.14 13.93
CA LEU A 197 4.23 24.50 14.45
C LEU A 197 3.07 24.99 15.33
N GLY A 198 2.08 24.15 15.62
CA GLY A 198 0.91 24.50 16.44
C GLY A 198 0.00 25.55 15.78
N LEU A 199 0.07 25.68 14.46
CA LEU A 199 -0.76 26.62 13.71
C LEU A 199 -2.19 26.09 13.63
N SER A 200 -3.18 26.97 13.73
CA SER A 200 -4.58 26.58 13.60
C SER A 200 -5.02 26.60 12.14
N PRO A 201 -5.76 25.57 11.65
CA PRO A 201 -6.31 25.54 10.29
C PRO A 201 -7.20 26.74 9.97
N GLU A 202 -7.84 27.30 11.00
CA GLU A 202 -8.73 28.46 10.88
C GLU A 202 -7.98 29.78 10.61
N ARG A 203 -6.70 29.88 10.97
CA ARG A 203 -5.91 31.11 10.88
C ARG A 203 -4.75 31.02 9.88
N THR A 204 -4.55 29.86 9.27
CA THR A 204 -3.34 29.57 8.51
C THR A 204 -3.70 28.88 7.20
N HIS A 205 -2.98 29.24 6.13
CA HIS A 205 -3.29 28.79 4.78
C HIS A 205 -3.31 27.25 4.68
N PRO A 206 -4.33 26.63 4.05
CA PRO A 206 -4.53 25.19 4.03
C PRO A 206 -3.34 24.41 3.43
N ALA A 207 -2.57 25.04 2.55
CA ALA A 207 -1.33 24.45 2.00
C ALA A 207 -0.26 24.10 3.06
N LEU A 208 -0.35 24.63 4.28
CA LEU A 208 0.56 24.29 5.38
C LEU A 208 0.14 23.04 6.16
N PHE A 209 -1.08 22.56 5.93
CA PHE A 209 -1.63 21.34 6.54
C PHE A 209 -1.79 20.18 5.55
N ALA A 210 -1.36 20.38 4.30
CA ALA A 210 -1.29 19.37 3.25
C ALA A 210 -0.04 18.49 3.39
#